data_AF-A0A8J2WRK6-F1
#
_entry.id   AF-A0A8J2WRK6-F1
#
_cell.length_a   1.000
_cell.length_b   1.000
_cell.length_c   1.000
_cell.angle_alpha   90.00
_cell.angle_beta   90.00
_cell.angle_gamma   90.00
#
_symmetry.space_group_name_H-M   'P 1'
#
loop_
_entity.id
_entity.type
_entity.pdbx_description
1 polymer ?
#
loop_
_entity_poly.entity_id
_entity_poly.type
_entity_poly.pdbx_seq_one_letter_code
_entity_poly.pdbx_strand_id
1 'polypeptide(L)'
;MAILHCANHYDAALVTNIWQNVINAKVKKLGNADAEKKLATLASKMKTLERTYAQSEQFFPLKFLVKTLETDGFRSDGTDLQLIYFNCFKLTGWVVSIMLTAGVSFQRLFATSLVVYGAKDDVWQAEGKPNHLLKVLAHMLNRLVDSSSGGMAALVPTADHRTLIGQCVEAVGIYLTDLFCTVHATSAGLIAEFRTLQGKLELVCRIKI
;
A
#
# COMPACT_ATOMS: atom_id res chain seq x y z
N MET A 1 -21.16 5.85 -9.38
CA MET A 1 -20.43 4.77 -10.08
C MET A 1 -21.36 3.92 -10.93
N ALA A 2 -22.52 3.46 -10.45
CA ALA A 2 -23.51 2.77 -11.29
C ALA A 2 -23.96 3.59 -12.53
N ILE A 3 -24.09 4.93 -12.39
CA ILE A 3 -24.49 5.82 -13.51
C ILE A 3 -23.37 5.97 -14.56
N LEU A 4 -22.10 5.97 -14.14
CA LEU A 4 -20.93 6.08 -15.04
C LEU A 4 -20.71 4.78 -15.83
N HIS A 5 -20.93 3.63 -15.17
CA HIS A 5 -20.88 2.31 -15.82
C HIS A 5 -21.90 2.19 -16.96
N CYS A 6 -23.02 2.91 -16.91
CA CYS A 6 -24.05 2.89 -17.95
C CYS A 6 -23.80 3.90 -19.10
N ALA A 7 -22.89 4.87 -18.94
CA ALA A 7 -22.76 6.00 -19.88
C ALA A 7 -21.67 5.83 -20.96
N ASN A 8 -20.87 4.76 -20.90
CA ASN A 8 -19.75 4.42 -21.83
C ASN A 8 -18.72 5.57 -22.09
N HIS A 9 -18.77 6.64 -21.32
CA HIS A 9 -17.78 7.73 -21.30
C HIS A 9 -16.92 7.58 -20.04
N TYR A 10 -15.71 7.09 -20.22
CA TYR A 10 -14.72 7.00 -19.15
C TYR A 10 -14.04 8.37 -18.94
N ASP A 11 -14.17 8.93 -17.75
CA ASP A 11 -13.41 10.09 -17.31
C ASP A 11 -12.62 9.72 -16.05
N ALA A 12 -11.30 9.61 -16.20
CA ALA A 12 -10.39 9.25 -15.11
C ALA A 12 -10.41 10.26 -13.96
N ALA A 13 -10.54 11.56 -14.25
CA ALA A 13 -10.58 12.62 -13.25
C ALA A 13 -11.90 12.59 -12.46
N LEU A 14 -13.01 12.27 -13.14
CA LEU A 14 -14.29 12.09 -12.48
C LEU A 14 -14.29 10.87 -11.57
N VAL A 15 -13.71 9.75 -12.02
CA VAL A 15 -13.57 8.54 -11.22
C VAL A 15 -12.73 8.82 -9.97
N THR A 16 -11.56 9.44 -10.10
CA THR A 16 -10.71 9.78 -8.95
C THR A 16 -11.38 10.76 -7.99
N ASN A 17 -12.11 11.76 -8.49
CA ASN A 17 -12.88 12.69 -7.66
C ASN A 17 -14.00 11.98 -6.88
N ILE A 18 -14.75 11.08 -7.53
CA ILE A 18 -15.75 10.25 -6.83
C ILE A 18 -15.09 9.44 -5.72
N TRP A 19 -13.92 8.85 -5.99
CA TRP A 19 -13.17 8.09 -4.99
C TRP A 19 -12.70 8.93 -3.82
N GLN A 20 -12.17 10.12 -4.09
CA GLN A 20 -11.79 11.08 -3.05
C GLN A 20 -12.99 11.43 -2.17
N ASN A 21 -14.14 11.72 -2.77
CA ASN A 21 -15.37 12.03 -2.03
C ASN A 21 -15.86 10.85 -1.18
N VAL A 22 -15.74 9.62 -1.67
CA VAL A 22 -16.08 8.41 -0.91
C VAL A 22 -15.17 8.25 0.32
N ILE A 23 -13.86 8.45 0.16
CA ILE A 23 -12.89 8.38 1.25
C ILE A 23 -13.20 9.48 2.27
N ASN A 24 -13.28 10.74 1.83
CA ASN A 24 -13.51 11.91 2.68
C ASN A 24 -14.83 11.80 3.46
N ALA A 25 -15.93 11.44 2.78
CA ALA A 25 -17.22 11.29 3.43
C ALA A 25 -17.21 10.17 4.49
N LYS A 26 -16.46 9.09 4.24
CA LYS A 26 -16.39 7.97 5.17
C LYS A 26 -15.53 8.28 6.39
N VAL A 27 -14.39 8.93 6.19
CA VAL A 27 -13.53 9.44 7.25
C VAL A 27 -14.31 10.44 8.13
N LYS A 28 -15.00 11.41 7.54
CA LYS A 28 -15.80 12.40 8.28
C LYS A 28 -16.91 11.75 9.11
N LYS A 29 -17.59 10.73 8.56
CA LYS A 29 -18.65 9.99 9.28
C LYS A 29 -18.12 9.19 10.48
N LEU A 30 -16.81 8.92 10.54
CA LEU A 30 -16.21 8.14 11.60
C LEU A 30 -15.89 8.94 12.87
N GLY A 31 -15.90 10.27 12.84
CA GLY A 31 -15.80 11.15 14.01
C GLY A 31 -14.79 10.68 15.07
N ASN A 32 -15.23 10.57 16.33
CA ASN A 32 -14.42 10.10 17.47
C ASN A 32 -14.40 8.57 17.65
N ALA A 33 -14.79 7.77 16.66
CA ALA A 33 -14.71 6.31 16.78
C ALA A 33 -13.25 5.84 17.00
N ASP A 34 -13.09 4.72 17.69
CA ASP A 34 -11.78 4.12 17.92
C ASP A 34 -11.12 3.61 16.60
N ALA A 35 -9.79 3.55 16.62
CA ALA A 35 -8.88 3.14 15.55
C ALA A 35 -9.35 1.92 14.78
N GLU A 36 -9.63 0.86 15.52
CA GLU A 36 -9.93 -0.44 14.96
C GLU A 36 -11.27 -0.43 14.21
N LYS A 37 -12.26 0.26 14.77
CA LYS A 37 -13.58 0.44 14.15
C LYS A 37 -13.49 1.25 12.87
N LYS A 38 -12.62 2.26 12.84
CA LYS A 38 -12.35 3.08 11.65
C LYS A 38 -11.71 2.25 10.54
N LEU A 39 -10.68 1.46 10.89
CA LEU A 39 -10.01 0.52 9.99
C LEU A 39 -10.98 -0.51 9.41
N ALA A 40 -11.73 -1.21 10.25
CA ALA A 40 -12.69 -2.23 9.83
C ALA A 40 -13.76 -1.65 8.91
N THR A 41 -14.22 -0.44 9.21
CA THR A 41 -15.24 0.25 8.41
C THR A 41 -14.70 0.67 7.04
N LEU A 42 -13.47 1.18 6.97
CA LEU A 42 -12.83 1.55 5.72
C LEU A 42 -12.51 0.30 4.88
N ALA A 43 -11.99 -0.75 5.49
CA ALA A 43 -11.72 -2.03 4.84
C ALA A 43 -13.00 -2.67 4.30
N SER A 44 -14.11 -2.66 5.05
CA SER A 44 -15.41 -3.15 4.59
C SER A 44 -15.92 -2.36 3.37
N LYS A 45 -15.73 -1.04 3.37
CA LYS A 45 -16.13 -0.20 2.23
C LYS A 45 -15.26 -0.49 1.01
N MET A 46 -13.94 -0.58 1.19
CA MET A 46 -13.00 -0.94 0.12
C MET A 46 -13.34 -2.34 -0.42
N LYS A 47 -13.64 -3.32 0.43
CA LYS A 47 -14.08 -4.66 0.03
C LYS A 47 -15.32 -4.66 -0.84
N THR A 48 -16.33 -3.88 -0.44
CA THR A 48 -17.58 -3.77 -1.21
C THR A 48 -17.30 -3.18 -2.59
N LEU A 49 -16.44 -2.17 -2.66
CA LEU A 49 -16.14 -1.49 -3.91
C LEU A 49 -15.20 -2.30 -4.81
N GLU A 50 -14.20 -2.97 -4.24
CA GLU A 50 -13.33 -3.93 -4.92
C GLU A 50 -14.22 -4.98 -5.59
N ARG A 51 -15.11 -5.65 -4.85
CA ARG A 51 -16.03 -6.64 -5.45
C ARG A 51 -16.92 -6.11 -6.57
N THR A 52 -17.34 -4.84 -6.48
CA THR A 52 -18.23 -4.23 -7.48
C THR A 52 -17.47 -3.85 -8.76
N TYR A 53 -16.19 -3.48 -8.64
CA TYR A 53 -15.40 -2.91 -9.75
C TYR A 53 -14.11 -3.69 -10.05
N ALA A 54 -13.90 -4.87 -9.45
CA ALA A 54 -12.67 -5.65 -9.55
C ALA A 54 -12.31 -5.98 -11.00
N GLN A 55 -13.32 -6.23 -11.83
CA GLN A 55 -13.15 -6.57 -13.25
C GLN A 55 -12.86 -5.37 -14.14
N SER A 56 -12.88 -4.15 -13.60
CA SER A 56 -12.58 -2.93 -14.35
C SER A 56 -11.60 -2.06 -13.59
N GLU A 57 -10.33 -2.13 -14.01
CA GLU A 57 -9.27 -1.26 -13.48
C GLU A 57 -9.58 0.23 -13.68
N GLN A 58 -10.39 0.54 -14.69
CA GLN A 58 -10.90 1.89 -14.94
C GLN A 58 -11.75 2.40 -13.76
N PHE A 59 -12.56 1.55 -13.14
CA PHE A 59 -13.45 1.94 -12.04
C PHE A 59 -12.89 1.66 -10.65
N PHE A 60 -11.85 0.83 -10.54
CA PHE A 60 -11.09 0.61 -9.31
C PHE A 60 -9.62 1.04 -9.49
N PRO A 61 -9.33 2.35 -9.43
CA PRO A 61 -8.00 2.90 -9.67
C PRO A 61 -7.08 2.67 -8.46
N LEU A 62 -6.59 1.44 -8.30
CA LEU A 62 -5.81 1.02 -7.12
C LEU A 62 -4.59 1.93 -6.86
N LYS A 63 -3.88 2.34 -7.92
CA LYS A 63 -2.75 3.29 -7.80
C LYS A 63 -3.16 4.62 -7.18
N PHE A 64 -4.28 5.19 -7.62
CA PHE A 64 -4.82 6.43 -7.04
C PHE A 64 -5.19 6.21 -5.58
N LEU A 65 -5.93 5.13 -5.27
CA LEU A 65 -6.36 4.84 -3.91
C LEU A 65 -5.18 4.64 -2.95
N VAL A 66 -4.17 3.87 -3.34
CA VAL A 66 -2.95 3.67 -2.54
C VAL A 66 -2.24 5.00 -2.34
N LYS A 67 -1.99 5.77 -3.41
CA LYS A 67 -1.30 7.07 -3.31
C LYS A 67 -2.07 8.03 -2.40
N THR A 68 -3.37 8.22 -2.64
CA THR A 68 -4.24 9.11 -1.86
C THR A 68 -4.27 8.71 -0.40
N LEU A 69 -4.49 7.43 -0.08
CA LEU A 69 -4.52 6.98 1.31
C LEU A 69 -3.17 7.17 1.98
N GLU A 70 -2.08 6.85 1.29
CA GLU A 70 -0.74 7.08 1.82
C GLU A 70 -0.50 8.59 2.03
N THR A 71 -0.89 9.49 1.10
CA THR A 71 -0.56 10.93 1.17
C THR A 71 -1.48 11.74 2.06
N ASP A 72 -2.78 11.47 2.04
CA ASP A 72 -3.78 12.24 2.78
C ASP A 72 -3.65 12.04 4.30
N GLY A 73 -2.98 10.97 4.73
CA GLY A 73 -2.59 10.79 6.13
C GLY A 73 -1.52 11.78 6.62
N PHE A 74 -0.74 12.39 5.71
CA PHE A 74 0.35 13.31 6.07
C PHE A 74 -0.05 14.79 5.97
N ARG A 75 -1.01 15.14 5.10
CA ARG A 75 -1.41 16.53 4.91
C ARG A 75 -1.91 17.15 6.21
N SER A 76 -1.35 18.31 6.52
CA SER A 76 -1.42 19.02 7.79
C SER A 76 -2.66 19.90 7.98
N ASP A 77 -3.74 19.66 7.23
CA ASP A 77 -4.90 20.57 7.18
C ASP A 77 -5.91 20.38 8.33
N GLY A 78 -5.54 19.69 9.41
CA GLY A 78 -6.44 19.50 10.56
C GLY A 78 -7.69 18.70 10.22
N THR A 79 -7.71 17.97 9.10
CA THR A 79 -8.82 17.12 8.71
C THR A 79 -8.97 15.92 9.63
N ASP A 80 -10.18 15.35 9.68
CA ASP A 80 -10.49 14.13 10.41
C ASP A 80 -9.52 12.97 10.07
N LEU A 81 -8.96 12.95 8.84
CA LEU A 81 -7.93 12.00 8.40
C LEU A 81 -6.63 12.10 9.21
N GLN A 82 -6.22 13.30 9.61
CA GLN A 82 -5.01 13.53 10.39
C GLN A 82 -5.17 13.04 11.84
N LEU A 83 -6.30 13.34 12.49
CA LEU A 83 -6.58 12.86 13.86
C LEU A 83 -6.69 11.33 13.89
N ILE A 84 -7.28 10.76 12.84
CA ILE A 84 -7.33 9.34 12.58
C ILE A 84 -5.89 8.82 12.43
N TYR A 85 -5.09 9.38 11.52
CA TYR A 85 -3.70 8.98 11.29
C TYR A 85 -2.83 9.04 12.55
N PHE A 86 -2.94 10.11 13.33
CA PHE A 86 -2.17 10.39 14.54
C PHE A 86 -2.54 9.45 15.71
N ASN A 87 -3.83 9.14 15.92
CA ASN A 87 -4.28 8.28 17.02
C ASN A 87 -4.27 6.78 16.68
N CYS A 88 -4.39 6.42 15.40
CA CYS A 88 -4.77 5.07 14.99
C CYS A 88 -3.83 4.46 13.92
N PHE A 89 -3.10 5.27 13.14
CA PHE A 89 -2.35 4.83 11.95
C PHE A 89 -0.87 5.24 11.99
N LYS A 90 -0.29 5.38 13.18
CA LYS A 90 1.16 5.58 13.40
C LYS A 90 2.04 4.43 12.86
N LEU A 91 1.42 3.38 12.33
CA LEU A 91 2.06 2.16 11.83
C LEU A 91 2.24 2.23 10.32
N THR A 92 3.50 2.09 9.89
CA THR A 92 3.86 1.76 8.51
C THR A 92 3.02 0.58 8.02
N GLY A 93 2.41 0.70 6.83
CA GLY A 93 1.71 -0.40 6.17
C GLY A 93 0.26 -0.63 6.57
N TRP A 94 -0.41 0.39 7.13
CA TRP A 94 -1.85 0.37 7.37
C TRP A 94 -2.67 0.30 6.07
N VAL A 95 -2.26 1.04 5.02
CA VAL A 95 -2.91 0.98 3.70
C VAL A 95 -2.81 -0.43 3.17
N VAL A 96 -1.66 -1.08 3.36
CA VAL A 96 -1.46 -2.49 3.01
C VAL A 96 -2.45 -3.39 3.76
N SER A 97 -2.62 -3.22 5.08
CA SER A 97 -3.61 -3.98 5.86
C SER A 97 -5.03 -3.82 5.30
N ILE A 98 -5.44 -2.59 5.00
CA ILE A 98 -6.79 -2.29 4.50
C ILE A 98 -7.01 -2.95 3.15
N MET A 99 -6.07 -2.80 2.23
CA MET A 99 -6.19 -3.32 0.86
C MET A 99 -6.22 -4.85 0.84
N LEU A 100 -5.37 -5.51 1.64
CA LEU A 100 -5.41 -6.97 1.77
C LEU A 100 -6.73 -7.44 2.39
N THR A 101 -7.21 -6.76 3.44
CA THR A 101 -8.52 -7.08 4.06
C THR A 101 -9.69 -6.83 3.11
N ALA A 102 -9.53 -5.87 2.20
CA ALA A 102 -10.50 -5.59 1.15
C ALA A 102 -10.54 -6.69 0.07
N GLY A 103 -9.55 -7.58 0.02
CA GLY A 103 -9.47 -8.67 -0.96
C GLY A 103 -8.55 -8.36 -2.15
N VAL A 104 -7.83 -7.23 -2.14
CA VAL A 104 -6.81 -6.96 -3.15
C VAL A 104 -5.69 -7.97 -2.99
N SER A 105 -5.30 -8.64 -4.07
CA SER A 105 -4.20 -9.62 -4.02
C SER A 105 -2.88 -8.95 -3.64
N PHE A 106 -2.05 -9.68 -2.88
CA PHE A 106 -0.75 -9.17 -2.44
C PHE A 106 0.12 -8.72 -3.62
N GLN A 107 0.15 -9.48 -4.71
CA GLN A 107 0.94 -9.17 -5.90
C GLN A 107 0.50 -7.86 -6.57
N ARG A 108 -0.81 -7.66 -6.76
CA ARG A 108 -1.35 -6.46 -7.39
C ARG A 108 -1.04 -5.22 -6.55
N LEU A 109 -1.17 -5.37 -5.24
CA LEU A 109 -0.82 -4.32 -4.30
C LEU A 109 0.68 -4.02 -4.31
N PHE A 110 1.54 -5.05 -4.29
CA PHE A 110 2.99 -4.89 -4.30
C PHE A 110 3.45 -4.18 -5.58
N ALA A 111 3.01 -4.66 -6.74
CA ALA A 111 3.29 -4.03 -8.03
C ALA A 111 2.81 -2.57 -8.08
N THR A 112 1.64 -2.28 -7.52
CA THR A 112 1.15 -0.89 -7.43
C THR A 112 2.05 -0.04 -6.54
N SER A 113 2.48 -0.55 -5.39
CA SER A 113 3.41 0.15 -4.49
C SER A 113 4.77 0.40 -5.15
N LEU A 114 5.28 -0.53 -5.97
CA LEU A 114 6.47 -0.32 -6.80
C LEU A 114 6.30 0.85 -7.76
N VAL A 115 5.17 0.90 -8.47
CA VAL A 115 4.87 1.98 -9.42
C VAL A 115 4.75 3.33 -8.71
N VAL A 116 4.16 3.37 -7.51
CA VAL A 116 4.08 4.59 -6.71
C VAL A 116 5.46 5.04 -6.22
N TYR A 117 6.33 4.10 -5.82
CA TYR A 117 7.72 4.39 -5.46
C TYR A 117 8.54 4.91 -6.65
N GLY A 118 8.47 4.22 -7.78
CA GLY A 118 9.20 4.57 -9.01
C GLY A 118 8.78 5.90 -9.62
N ALA A 119 7.59 6.40 -9.31
CA ALA A 119 7.14 7.73 -9.72
C ALA A 119 7.96 8.87 -9.08
N LYS A 120 8.69 8.59 -7.98
CA LYS A 120 9.54 9.56 -7.26
C LYS A 120 8.84 10.90 -6.98
N ASP A 121 7.56 10.85 -6.61
CA ASP A 121 6.80 12.05 -6.26
C ASP A 121 7.45 12.78 -5.06
N ASP A 122 7.62 14.10 -5.20
CA ASP A 122 8.22 14.96 -4.16
C ASP A 122 7.35 15.13 -2.91
N VAL A 123 6.09 14.67 -2.93
CA VAL A 123 5.16 14.79 -1.81
C VAL A 123 5.74 14.22 -0.51
N TRP A 124 6.49 13.11 -0.59
CA TRP A 124 7.10 12.48 0.59
C TRP A 124 8.32 13.26 1.12
N GLN A 125 9.05 13.91 0.21
CA GLN A 125 10.15 14.80 0.56
C GLN A 125 9.62 16.06 1.24
N ALA A 126 8.57 16.66 0.67
CA ALA A 126 7.90 17.85 1.21
C ALA A 126 7.33 17.62 2.62
N GLU A 127 6.82 16.41 2.90
CA GLU A 127 6.32 16.00 4.22
C GLU A 127 7.43 15.53 5.18
N GLY A 128 8.71 15.67 4.82
CA GLY A 128 9.86 15.29 5.65
C GLY A 128 10.01 13.79 5.90
N LYS A 129 9.38 12.95 5.05
CA LYS A 129 9.36 11.49 5.18
C LYS A 129 9.79 10.81 3.87
N PRO A 130 11.01 11.09 3.39
CA PRO A 130 11.49 10.64 2.09
C PRO A 130 11.44 9.12 1.89
N ASN A 131 11.65 8.38 2.97
CA ASN A 131 11.73 6.92 2.95
C ASN A 131 10.40 6.24 3.33
N HIS A 132 9.27 6.94 3.32
CA HIS A 132 7.97 6.38 3.70
C HIS A 132 7.59 5.16 2.84
N LEU A 133 7.64 5.30 1.52
CA LEU A 133 7.29 4.21 0.61
C LEU A 133 8.24 3.01 0.75
N LEU A 134 9.54 3.26 1.00
CA LEU A 134 10.49 2.19 1.29
C LEU A 134 10.13 1.43 2.57
N LYS A 135 9.66 2.12 3.61
CA LYS A 135 9.13 1.46 4.82
C LYS A 135 7.88 0.63 4.51
N VAL A 136 6.96 1.13 3.69
CA VAL A 136 5.77 0.38 3.26
C VAL A 136 6.17 -0.89 2.50
N LEU A 137 7.13 -0.78 1.59
CA LEU A 137 7.65 -1.92 0.82
C LEU A 137 8.36 -2.93 1.72
N ALA A 138 9.19 -2.49 2.68
CA ALA A 138 9.80 -3.37 3.68
C ALA A 138 8.74 -4.10 4.52
N HIS A 139 7.66 -3.41 4.90
CA HIS A 139 6.54 -4.03 5.61
C HIS A 139 5.84 -5.12 4.80
N MET A 140 5.62 -4.88 3.50
CA MET A 140 5.05 -5.88 2.60
C MET A 140 5.94 -7.12 2.48
N LEU A 141 7.25 -6.91 2.32
CA LEU A 141 8.23 -8.00 2.22
C LEU A 141 8.35 -8.78 3.54
N ASN A 142 8.31 -8.10 4.69
CA ASN A 142 8.28 -8.78 5.98
C ASN A 142 7.05 -9.69 6.10
N ARG A 143 5.86 -9.23 5.71
CA ARG A 143 4.66 -10.09 5.71
C ARG A 143 4.78 -11.28 4.74
N LEU A 144 5.42 -11.08 3.59
CA LEU A 144 5.63 -12.16 2.62
C LEU A 144 6.51 -13.27 3.19
N VAL A 145 7.51 -12.89 3.97
CA VAL A 145 8.55 -13.77 4.52
C VAL A 145 8.20 -14.30 5.91
N ASP A 146 7.30 -13.64 6.63
CA ASP A 146 6.91 -14.01 7.99
C ASP A 146 6.05 -15.29 8.01
N SER A 147 6.70 -16.40 8.35
CA SER A 147 6.09 -17.73 8.50
C SER A 147 4.98 -17.79 9.55
N SER A 148 4.98 -16.91 10.55
CA SER A 148 3.95 -16.91 11.61
C SER A 148 2.58 -16.45 11.09
N SER A 149 2.56 -15.64 10.02
CA SER A 149 1.36 -15.14 9.36
C SER A 149 0.84 -16.04 8.23
N GLY A 150 1.44 -17.23 8.05
CA GLY A 150 1.26 -18.08 6.87
C GLY A 150 2.06 -17.62 5.64
N GLY A 151 2.69 -16.45 5.72
CA GLY A 151 3.64 -15.90 4.76
C GLY A 151 3.19 -16.02 3.31
N MET A 152 4.13 -16.38 2.45
CA MET A 152 3.90 -16.57 1.01
C MET A 152 2.81 -17.59 0.67
N ALA A 153 2.65 -18.64 1.47
CA ALA A 153 1.66 -19.68 1.20
C ALA A 153 0.21 -19.19 1.42
N ALA A 154 0.01 -18.26 2.36
CA ALA A 154 -1.30 -17.66 2.61
C ALA A 154 -1.60 -16.47 1.68
N LEU A 155 -0.56 -15.73 1.25
CA LEU A 155 -0.72 -14.46 0.54
C LEU A 155 -0.70 -14.58 -0.98
N VAL A 156 -0.13 -15.65 -1.53
CA VAL A 156 0.18 -15.77 -2.96
C VAL A 156 -0.12 -17.18 -3.46
N PRO A 157 -0.75 -17.34 -4.63
CA PRO A 157 -0.90 -18.65 -5.27
C PRO A 157 0.46 -19.29 -5.57
N THR A 158 0.60 -20.60 -5.34
CA THR A 158 1.87 -21.34 -5.50
C THR A 158 2.52 -21.17 -6.87
N ALA A 159 1.71 -21.08 -7.93
CA ALA A 159 2.17 -20.89 -9.31
C ALA A 159 3.03 -19.64 -9.50
N ASP A 160 2.79 -18.61 -8.69
CA ASP A 160 3.45 -17.31 -8.87
C ASP A 160 4.55 -17.03 -7.83
N HIS A 161 4.79 -17.97 -6.90
CA HIS A 161 5.78 -17.80 -5.82
C HIS A 161 7.15 -17.43 -6.38
N ARG A 162 7.61 -18.16 -7.40
CA ARG A 162 8.94 -17.97 -7.99
C ARG A 162 9.08 -16.61 -8.66
N THR A 163 8.09 -16.22 -9.47
CA THR A 163 8.10 -14.92 -10.18
C THR A 163 8.09 -13.77 -9.18
N LEU A 164 7.24 -13.85 -8.16
CA LEU A 164 7.16 -12.81 -7.13
C LEU A 164 8.45 -12.71 -6.31
N ILE A 165 9.06 -13.84 -5.91
CA ILE A 165 10.36 -13.82 -5.19
C ILE A 165 11.42 -13.12 -6.04
N GLY A 166 11.51 -13.43 -7.33
CA GLY A 166 12.45 -12.78 -8.25
C GLY A 166 12.26 -11.26 -8.27
N GLN A 167 11.01 -10.80 -8.44
CA GLN A 167 10.67 -9.38 -8.40
C GLN A 167 11.04 -8.72 -7.06
N CYS A 168 10.80 -9.41 -5.93
CA CYS A 168 11.15 -8.89 -4.62
C CYS A 168 12.66 -8.76 -4.43
N VAL A 169 13.45 -9.75 -4.85
CA VAL A 169 14.92 -9.73 -4.75
C VAL A 169 15.51 -8.60 -5.59
N GLU A 170 15.06 -8.46 -6.84
CA GLU A 170 15.48 -7.38 -7.73
C GLU A 170 15.13 -6.00 -7.16
N ALA A 171 13.89 -5.84 -6.68
CA ALA A 171 13.43 -4.59 -6.09
C ALA A 171 14.24 -4.20 -4.84
N VAL A 172 14.57 -5.18 -3.96
CA VAL A 172 15.43 -4.94 -2.80
C VAL A 172 16.82 -4.44 -3.19
N GLY A 173 17.40 -4.98 -4.27
CA GLY A 173 18.67 -4.49 -4.81
C GLY A 173 18.60 -3.01 -5.21
N ILE A 174 17.53 -2.61 -5.91
CA ILE A 174 17.29 -1.21 -6.30
C ILE A 174 17.16 -0.32 -5.06
N TYR A 175 16.38 -0.74 -4.06
CA TYR A 175 16.18 0.05 -2.83
C TYR A 175 17.45 0.26 -2.05
N LEU A 176 18.30 -0.77 -1.95
CA LEU A 176 19.58 -0.65 -1.26
C LEU A 176 20.47 0.37 -1.97
N THR A 177 20.58 0.31 -3.30
CA THR A 177 21.34 1.30 -4.08
C THR A 177 20.80 2.71 -3.87
N ASP A 178 19.48 2.90 -3.97
CA ASP A 178 18.85 4.21 -3.73
C ASP A 178 19.10 4.73 -2.30
N LEU A 179 19.04 3.86 -1.29
CA LEU A 179 19.31 4.21 0.12
C LEU A 179 20.78 4.55 0.38
N PHE A 180 21.72 3.88 -0.29
CA PHE A 180 23.14 4.23 -0.19
C PHE A 180 23.44 5.59 -0.83
N CYS A 181 22.70 5.97 -1.86
CA CYS A 181 22.82 7.27 -2.51
C CYS A 181 22.10 8.40 -1.75
N THR A 182 21.19 8.08 -0.81
CA THR A 182 20.37 9.07 -0.09
C THR A 182 20.72 9.15 1.40
N VAL A 183 21.35 10.26 1.80
CA VAL A 183 21.72 10.51 3.20
C VAL A 183 20.52 11.07 3.95
N HIS A 184 19.79 10.21 4.65
CA HIS A 184 18.71 10.60 5.56
C HIS A 184 18.80 9.82 6.88
N ALA A 185 18.32 10.40 7.99
CA ALA A 185 18.42 9.81 9.32
C ALA A 185 17.80 8.39 9.42
N THR A 186 16.82 8.08 8.57
CA THR A 186 16.16 6.77 8.54
C THR A 186 16.81 5.77 7.58
N SER A 187 17.77 6.19 6.75
CA SER A 187 18.37 5.33 5.71
C SER A 187 19.15 4.16 6.31
N ALA A 188 19.96 4.39 7.35
CA ALA A 188 20.79 3.34 7.96
C ALA A 188 19.97 2.16 8.52
N GLY A 189 18.86 2.46 9.20
CA GLY A 189 17.95 1.43 9.72
C GLY A 189 17.28 0.63 8.60
N LEU A 190 16.85 1.31 7.53
CA LEU A 190 16.24 0.65 6.38
C LEU A 190 17.23 -0.21 5.60
N ILE A 191 18.48 0.22 5.47
CA ILE A 191 19.54 -0.59 4.86
C ILE A 191 19.72 -1.91 5.62
N ALA A 192 19.77 -1.86 6.95
CA ALA A 192 19.88 -3.07 7.77
C ALA A 192 18.66 -3.99 7.62
N GLU A 193 17.46 -3.41 7.57
CA GLU A 193 16.21 -4.14 7.37
C GLU A 193 16.16 -4.81 5.99
N PHE A 194 16.46 -4.09 4.91
CA PHE A 194 16.47 -4.64 3.55
C PHE A 194 17.54 -5.71 3.35
N ARG A 195 18.72 -5.60 3.96
CA ARG A 195 19.72 -6.68 3.97
C ARG A 195 19.21 -7.94 4.66
N THR A 196 18.51 -7.77 5.77
CA THR A 196 17.89 -8.90 6.48
C THR A 196 16.80 -9.55 5.62
N LEU A 197 15.95 -8.74 4.98
CA LEU A 197 14.93 -9.22 4.05
C LEU A 197 15.53 -9.93 2.84
N GLN A 198 16.61 -9.40 2.27
CA GLN A 198 17.33 -10.03 1.16
C GLN A 198 17.78 -11.45 1.54
N GLY A 199 18.46 -11.61 2.68
CA GLY A 199 18.91 -12.92 3.14
C GLY A 199 17.75 -13.91 3.36
N LYS A 200 16.62 -13.44 3.90
CA LYS A 200 15.44 -14.30 4.08
C LYS A 200 14.77 -14.67 2.75
N LEU A 201 14.67 -13.73 1.80
CA LEU A 201 14.12 -13.98 0.46
C LEU A 201 14.98 -14.97 -0.33
N GLU A 202 16.30 -14.85 -0.25
CA GLU A 202 17.25 -15.79 -0.86
C GLU A 202 17.12 -17.19 -0.25
N LEU A 203 16.91 -17.30 1.06
CA LEU A 203 16.67 -18.58 1.71
C LEU A 203 15.36 -19.23 1.23
N VAL A 204 14.28 -18.44 1.12
CA VAL A 204 12.99 -18.92 0.57
C VAL A 204 13.15 -19.38 -0.88
N CYS A 205 13.99 -18.69 -1.66
CA CYS A 205 14.31 -19.08 -3.03
C CYS A 205 15.05 -20.43 -3.08
N ARG A 206 15.98 -20.70 -2.15
CA ARG A 206 16.78 -21.93 -2.11
C ARG A 206 16.01 -23.17 -1.62
N ILE A 207 15.00 -23.02 -0.76
CA ILE A 207 14.24 -24.14 -0.17
C ILE A 207 13.14 -24.67 -1.11
N LYS A 208 12.73 -23.88 -2.11
CA LYS A 208 11.62 -24.21 -3.03
C LYS A 208 12.07 -24.59 -4.46
N ILE A 209 13.37 -24.82 -4.69
CA ILE A 209 13.94 -25.41 -5.91
C ILE A 209 14.36 -26.84 -5.60
#